data_AF-A0A950CZC3-F1
#
_entry.id   AF-A0A950CZC3-F1
#
_cell.length_a   1.000
_cell.length_b   1.000
_cell.length_c   1.000
_cell.angle_alpha   90.00
_cell.angle_beta   90.00
_cell.angle_gamma   90.00
#
_symmetry.space_group_name_H-M   'P 1'
#
loop_
_entity.id
_entity.type
_entity.pdbx_description
1 polymer ?
#
loop_
_entity_poly.entity_id
_entity_poly.type
_entity_poly.pdbx_seq_one_letter_code
_entity_poly.pdbx_strand_id
1 'polypeptide(L)'
;MASRHVSTAWCLPVLILVAAISASAQSFRVQCPTSTITHPDPTNTGVNNAEPAYNGPTTFTQAASGMYLVPSGNVNGAIKCQQISGGDGYATMADGTQTFMFSFGPLSGLADIANGLPGTEFPNVFNQMYPSSSTAAASGMPLRPGDPATTDGSHDAGAWAQGAWDETKGAPFTWNGAVGLTTEVTNIVNITQISESGNTVTAMTDMPLGLPVGAQVNIARVTEAGYNGQFTITGLGTGTNSTGGQSPTFSYTDPVTGIAADAGPTGGFASSLPVEDGHVDPRQIMDVGVMNGNIPAPLIAIDEDDEFFLTLTNVGMIMRPDLFEQHTVHFHGYPNASSFYDGVPDASVAINIGGSFTYYYLAPDAGTYFWHCHITPPEHLQMGMVGQLYVRPRQNRVPSGTTVYSALQAQQSDLRTACNPSA
;
A
#
# COMPACT_ATOMS: atom_id res chain seq x y z
N MET A 1 60.71 16.31 48.20
CA MET A 1 60.49 17.72 47.86
C MET A 1 59.42 17.79 46.79
N ALA A 2 58.49 18.73 46.95
CA ALA A 2 57.28 18.93 46.15
C ALA A 2 57.56 19.07 44.63
N SER A 3 56.64 18.69 43.75
CA SER A 3 55.62 19.63 43.27
C SER A 3 54.40 18.91 42.67
N ARG A 4 53.22 19.37 43.07
CA ARG A 4 51.88 19.07 42.53
C ARG A 4 51.57 20.04 41.38
N HIS A 5 50.86 19.61 40.34
CA HIS A 5 49.78 20.34 39.64
C HIS A 5 49.01 19.31 38.79
N VAL A 6 47.85 18.79 39.23
CA VAL A 6 46.48 19.25 38.86
C VAL A 6 46.35 19.33 37.33
N SER A 7 45.67 18.40 36.67
CA SER A 7 44.26 18.62 36.31
C SER A 7 43.63 17.37 35.63
N THR A 8 42.58 16.84 36.27
CA THR A 8 41.27 16.52 35.66
C THR A 8 41.25 15.81 34.30
N ALA A 9 41.03 14.50 34.19
CA ALA A 9 39.73 13.81 34.37
C ALA A 9 38.55 14.36 33.54
N TRP A 10 38.76 14.82 32.29
CA TRP A 10 37.65 15.14 31.37
C TRP A 10 38.02 14.87 29.91
N CYS A 11 38.08 13.61 29.48
CA CYS A 11 38.04 13.28 28.04
C CYS A 11 37.08 12.13 27.70
N LEU A 12 36.27 11.66 28.66
CA LEU A 12 35.36 10.52 28.47
C LEU A 12 33.86 10.83 28.26
N PRO A 13 33.35 12.08 28.21
CA PRO A 13 31.96 12.31 27.78
C PRO A 13 31.81 12.86 26.36
N VAL A 14 32.87 13.04 25.57
CA VAL A 14 32.76 13.66 24.23
C VAL A 14 32.37 12.67 23.12
N LEU A 15 32.32 11.37 23.41
CA LEU A 15 31.92 10.33 22.43
C LEU A 15 30.49 9.79 22.64
N ILE A 16 29.58 10.60 23.21
CA ILE A 16 28.13 10.32 23.23
C ILE A 16 27.38 11.61 22.80
N LEU A 17 27.78 12.14 21.66
CA LEU A 17 26.97 13.06 20.86
C LEU A 17 27.03 12.59 19.40
N VAL A 18 26.84 11.28 19.21
CA VAL A 18 26.36 10.80 17.91
C VAL A 18 25.05 11.52 17.71
N ALA A 19 25.02 12.35 16.69
CA ALA A 19 23.83 13.04 16.23
C ALA A 19 22.63 12.11 16.40
N ALA A 20 21.60 12.59 17.08
CA ALA A 20 20.26 12.15 16.75
C ALA A 20 20.02 12.63 15.30
N ILE A 21 20.65 11.94 14.34
CA ILE A 21 20.15 11.87 12.98
C ILE A 21 18.70 11.48 13.17
N SER A 22 17.80 12.34 12.70
CA SER A 22 16.38 12.07 12.66
C SER A 22 16.23 10.62 12.24
N ALA A 23 15.64 9.80 13.12
CA ALA A 23 15.13 8.52 12.67
C ALA A 23 14.17 8.88 11.55
N SER A 24 14.60 8.73 10.29
CA SER A 24 13.67 8.70 9.18
C SER A 24 12.75 7.55 9.54
N ALA A 25 11.51 7.88 9.94
CA ALA A 25 10.48 6.89 10.10
C ALA A 25 10.57 6.01 8.85
N GLN A 26 10.67 4.70 9.03
CA GLN A 26 10.61 3.78 7.91
C GLN A 26 9.26 4.02 7.25
N SER A 27 9.28 4.77 6.15
CA SER A 27 8.11 5.01 5.34
C SER A 27 7.91 3.74 4.55
N PHE A 28 7.08 2.88 5.11
CA PHE A 28 6.48 1.79 4.37
C PHE A 28 5.76 2.41 3.17
N ARG A 29 6.00 1.89 1.97
CA ARG A 29 5.22 2.25 0.81
C ARG A 29 4.41 1.06 0.36
N VAL A 30 3.10 1.22 0.40
CA VAL A 30 2.14 0.22 -0.07
C VAL A 30 1.27 0.94 -1.06
N GLN A 31 1.38 0.58 -2.34
CA GLN A 31 0.51 1.10 -3.37
C GLN A 31 0.47 0.11 -4.52
N CYS A 32 -0.72 -0.12 -5.06
CA CYS A 32 -0.87 -0.82 -6.30
C CYS A 32 -0.64 0.15 -7.46
N PRO A 33 0.28 -0.12 -8.40
CA PRO A 33 0.44 0.73 -9.57
C PRO A 33 -0.88 0.83 -10.34
N THR A 34 -1.32 2.04 -10.68
CA THR A 34 -2.51 2.24 -11.52
C THR A 34 -2.20 2.08 -13.01
N SER A 35 -0.92 2.13 -13.37
CA SER A 35 -0.38 1.79 -14.69
C SER A 35 1.07 1.35 -14.58
N THR A 36 1.52 0.63 -15.60
CA THR A 36 2.92 0.22 -15.77
C THR A 36 3.33 0.39 -17.24
N ILE A 37 4.59 0.08 -17.56
CA ILE A 37 5.08 0.15 -18.94
C ILE A 37 4.33 -0.85 -19.84
N THR A 38 3.91 -1.99 -19.29
CA THR A 38 3.16 -3.06 -19.98
C THR A 38 1.64 -2.90 -19.85
N HIS A 39 1.18 -2.06 -18.92
CA HIS A 39 -0.22 -1.70 -18.70
C HIS A 39 -0.37 -0.17 -18.70
N PRO A 40 -0.20 0.50 -19.86
CA PRO A 40 0.03 1.95 -19.89
C PRO A 40 -1.24 2.81 -19.71
N ASP A 41 -2.44 2.23 -19.66
CA ASP A 41 -3.70 2.98 -19.57
C ASP A 41 -3.91 3.56 -18.15
N PRO A 42 -3.68 4.86 -17.92
CA PRO A 42 -3.78 5.45 -16.58
C PRO A 42 -5.22 5.85 -16.23
N THR A 43 -6.20 5.67 -17.13
CA THR A 43 -7.55 6.23 -16.96
C THR A 43 -8.42 5.48 -15.96
N ASN A 44 -7.89 4.42 -15.32
CA ASN A 44 -8.56 3.61 -14.29
C ASN A 44 -9.87 2.93 -14.75
N THR A 45 -10.26 3.07 -16.03
CA THR A 45 -11.50 2.56 -16.63
C THR A 45 -11.28 1.44 -17.67
N GLY A 46 -10.05 0.94 -17.78
CA GLY A 46 -9.63 -0.03 -18.80
C GLY A 46 -9.03 -1.33 -18.24
N VAL A 47 -8.16 -1.95 -19.04
CA VAL A 47 -7.54 -3.28 -18.82
C VAL A 47 -6.73 -3.41 -17.51
N ASN A 48 -6.42 -2.30 -16.85
CA ASN A 48 -5.64 -2.31 -15.61
C ASN A 48 -6.48 -2.75 -14.39
N ASN A 49 -7.80 -2.54 -14.42
CA ASN A 49 -8.71 -2.81 -13.28
C ASN A 49 -9.80 -3.85 -13.60
N ALA A 50 -9.64 -4.58 -14.70
CA ALA A 50 -10.56 -5.62 -15.11
C ALA A 50 -9.83 -6.61 -16.01
N GLU A 51 -10.20 -7.89 -15.93
CA GLU A 51 -9.66 -8.92 -16.82
C GLU A 51 -10.09 -8.69 -18.27
N PRO A 52 -9.20 -8.33 -19.21
CA PRO A 52 -9.58 -8.17 -20.60
C PRO A 52 -9.87 -9.52 -21.25
N ALA A 53 -10.80 -9.55 -22.20
CA ALA A 53 -10.99 -10.70 -23.08
C ALA A 53 -9.71 -10.95 -23.91
N TYR A 54 -9.32 -12.21 -24.05
CA TYR A 54 -8.17 -12.59 -24.85
C TYR A 54 -8.52 -12.58 -26.34
N ASN A 55 -8.17 -11.49 -27.02
CA ASN A 55 -8.43 -11.28 -28.46
C ASN A 55 -7.22 -11.59 -29.36
N GLY A 56 -6.13 -12.09 -28.78
CA GLY A 56 -4.89 -12.42 -29.47
C GLY A 56 -3.66 -11.91 -28.71
N PRO A 57 -2.45 -12.16 -29.24
CA PRO A 57 -1.20 -11.77 -28.59
C PRO A 57 -1.08 -10.25 -28.40
N THR A 58 -0.41 -9.86 -27.32
CA THR A 58 -0.03 -8.47 -27.10
C THR A 58 0.90 -8.02 -28.22
N THR A 59 0.55 -6.94 -28.91
CA THR A 59 1.42 -6.36 -29.94
C THR A 59 2.31 -5.31 -29.31
N PHE A 60 3.57 -5.24 -29.75
CA PHE A 60 4.56 -4.31 -29.21
C PHE A 60 5.05 -3.34 -30.29
N THR A 61 5.44 -2.14 -29.86
CA THR A 61 6.18 -1.15 -30.66
C THR A 61 7.37 -0.65 -29.88
N GLN A 62 8.35 -0.05 -30.56
CA GLN A 62 9.50 0.54 -29.87
C GLN A 62 9.07 1.81 -29.12
N ALA A 63 9.50 1.94 -27.87
CA ALA A 63 9.30 3.16 -27.09
C ALA A 63 9.96 4.36 -27.78
N ALA A 64 9.47 5.57 -27.48
CA ALA A 64 10.04 6.81 -28.04
C ALA A 64 11.54 7.01 -27.73
N SER A 65 12.03 6.41 -26.64
CA SER A 65 13.45 6.40 -26.26
C SER A 65 14.31 5.45 -27.10
N GLY A 66 13.70 4.53 -27.86
CA GLY A 66 14.39 3.51 -28.63
C GLY A 66 14.91 2.31 -27.80
N MET A 67 14.83 2.35 -26.47
CA MET A 67 15.54 1.39 -25.62
C MET A 67 14.77 0.12 -25.25
N TYR A 68 13.44 0.16 -25.29
CA TYR A 68 12.58 -0.95 -24.89
C TYR A 68 11.30 -1.00 -25.73
N LEU A 69 10.61 -2.15 -25.69
CA LEU A 69 9.32 -2.33 -26.32
C LEU A 69 8.20 -1.92 -25.36
N VAL A 70 7.14 -1.33 -25.90
CA VAL A 70 5.91 -1.00 -25.19
C VAL A 70 4.72 -1.59 -25.93
N PRO A 71 3.65 -2.01 -25.23
CA PRO A 71 2.44 -2.50 -25.88
C PRO A 71 1.82 -1.43 -26.78
N SER A 72 1.36 -1.86 -27.96
CA SER A 72 0.68 -1.04 -28.96
C SER A 72 -0.76 -1.48 -29.22
N GLY A 73 -1.17 -2.65 -28.72
CA GLY A 73 -2.49 -3.24 -28.90
C GLY A 73 -2.62 -4.59 -28.20
N ASN A 74 -3.86 -5.03 -27.99
CA ASN A 74 -4.21 -6.30 -27.30
C ASN A 74 -3.46 -6.51 -25.97
N VAL A 75 -3.41 -5.48 -25.12
CA VAL A 75 -2.80 -5.61 -23.78
C VAL A 75 -3.55 -6.69 -23.02
N ASN A 76 -2.89 -7.82 -22.80
CA ASN A 76 -3.43 -8.96 -22.07
C ASN A 76 -2.93 -8.97 -20.63
N GLY A 77 -3.79 -9.46 -19.75
CA GLY A 77 -3.59 -9.40 -18.31
C GLY A 77 -4.13 -8.10 -17.73
N ALA A 78 -4.15 -8.05 -16.41
CA ALA A 78 -4.44 -6.88 -15.62
C ALA A 78 -3.34 -6.65 -14.57
N ILE A 79 -3.47 -5.56 -13.81
CA ILE A 79 -2.66 -5.36 -12.62
C ILE A 79 -3.41 -5.95 -11.44
N LYS A 80 -2.70 -6.75 -10.62
CA LYS A 80 -3.21 -7.34 -9.39
C LYS A 80 -2.28 -6.98 -8.24
N CYS A 81 -2.86 -6.73 -7.08
CA CYS A 81 -2.11 -6.37 -5.90
C CYS A 81 -2.65 -7.08 -4.67
N GLN A 82 -1.75 -7.39 -3.75
CA GLN A 82 -2.12 -7.92 -2.44
C GLN A 82 -1.10 -7.45 -1.41
N GLN A 83 -1.57 -7.27 -0.18
CA GLN A 83 -0.75 -6.94 0.97
C GLN A 83 -0.93 -8.03 2.02
N ILE A 84 0.19 -8.49 2.57
CA ILE A 84 0.22 -9.50 3.63
C ILE A 84 1.18 -9.08 4.74
N SER A 85 0.91 -9.53 5.96
CA SER A 85 1.88 -9.49 7.06
C SER A 85 2.65 -10.80 7.14
N GLY A 86 3.87 -10.76 7.68
CA GLY A 86 4.56 -11.93 8.21
C GLY A 86 4.73 -11.77 9.72
N GLY A 87 4.32 -12.76 10.49
CA GLY A 87 4.37 -12.72 11.95
C GLY A 87 3.84 -14.00 12.57
N ASP A 88 3.25 -13.90 13.76
CA ASP A 88 2.65 -15.02 14.47
C ASP A 88 1.11 -15.02 14.43
N GLY A 89 0.54 -16.15 14.85
CA GLY A 89 -0.91 -16.36 14.92
C GLY A 89 -1.26 -17.69 15.57
N TYR A 90 -2.52 -18.08 15.45
CA TYR A 90 -3.04 -19.37 15.91
C TYR A 90 -3.87 -20.04 14.82
N ALA A 91 -3.79 -21.37 14.75
CA ALA A 91 -4.70 -22.20 13.98
C ALA A 91 -5.62 -22.90 14.95
N THR A 92 -6.91 -22.89 14.66
CA THR A 92 -7.81 -23.82 15.33
C THR A 92 -7.90 -25.11 14.53
N MET A 93 -7.43 -26.20 15.15
CA MET A 93 -7.43 -27.53 14.57
C MET A 93 -8.85 -28.12 14.55
N ALA A 94 -9.04 -29.22 13.81
CA ALA A 94 -10.35 -29.86 13.65
C ALA A 94 -10.99 -30.35 14.98
N ASP A 95 -10.19 -30.56 16.02
CA ASP A 95 -10.64 -30.91 17.37
C ASP A 95 -10.91 -29.69 18.27
N GLY A 96 -10.80 -28.47 17.72
CA GLY A 96 -10.98 -27.20 18.43
C GLY A 96 -9.75 -26.73 19.20
N THR A 97 -8.62 -27.45 19.15
CA THR A 97 -7.39 -27.01 19.82
C THR A 97 -6.72 -25.87 19.05
N GLN A 98 -6.25 -24.85 19.76
CA GLN A 98 -5.44 -23.79 19.15
C GLN A 98 -3.97 -24.18 19.15
N THR A 99 -3.33 -24.12 17.98
CA THR A 99 -1.91 -24.35 17.79
C THR A 99 -1.24 -23.04 17.39
N PHE A 100 -0.21 -22.65 18.15
CA PHE A 100 0.61 -21.50 17.84
C PHE A 100 1.37 -21.71 16.53
N MET A 101 1.46 -20.66 15.71
CA MET A 101 2.00 -20.74 14.36
C MET A 101 2.80 -19.50 13.99
N PHE A 102 3.69 -19.64 13.00
CA PHE A 102 4.27 -18.52 12.26
C PHE A 102 3.64 -18.53 10.88
N SER A 103 2.99 -17.44 10.49
CA SER A 103 2.30 -17.42 9.21
C SER A 103 2.18 -16.03 8.61
N PHE A 104 1.61 -16.00 7.41
CA PHE A 104 1.20 -14.80 6.74
C PHE A 104 -0.24 -14.44 7.12
N GLY A 105 -0.47 -13.16 7.40
CA GLY A 105 -1.80 -12.60 7.66
C GLY A 105 -2.27 -11.70 6.51
N PRO A 106 -3.57 -11.62 6.23
CA PRO A 106 -4.07 -10.73 5.19
C PRO A 106 -4.08 -9.26 5.66
N LEU A 107 -3.56 -8.36 4.81
CA LEU A 107 -3.63 -6.90 4.99
C LEU A 107 -4.36 -6.21 3.83
N SER A 108 -4.98 -6.98 2.94
CA SER A 108 -5.88 -6.50 1.89
C SER A 108 -6.88 -7.60 1.49
N GLY A 109 -7.90 -7.24 0.71
CA GLY A 109 -8.90 -8.19 0.20
C GLY A 109 -9.68 -8.91 1.29
N LEU A 110 -9.88 -8.28 2.45
CA LEU A 110 -10.43 -8.94 3.64
C LEU A 110 -11.90 -9.36 3.46
N ALA A 111 -12.72 -8.54 2.79
CA ALA A 111 -14.10 -8.92 2.47
C ALA A 111 -14.15 -10.09 1.49
N ASP A 112 -13.28 -10.09 0.49
CA ASP A 112 -13.19 -11.18 -0.48
C ASP A 112 -12.76 -12.48 0.20
N ILE A 113 -11.71 -12.44 1.03
CA ILE A 113 -11.26 -13.59 1.82
C ILE A 113 -12.37 -14.11 2.74
N ALA A 114 -13.11 -13.23 3.41
CA ALA A 114 -14.24 -13.62 4.27
C ALA A 114 -15.38 -14.30 3.49
N ASN A 115 -15.51 -14.01 2.20
CA ASN A 115 -16.46 -14.66 1.28
C ASN A 115 -15.86 -15.89 0.55
N GLY A 116 -14.66 -16.35 0.95
CA GLY A 116 -13.98 -17.49 0.32
C GLY A 116 -13.37 -17.17 -1.04
N LEU A 117 -13.18 -15.90 -1.37
CA LEU A 117 -12.52 -15.43 -2.57
C LEU A 117 -11.02 -15.15 -2.31
N PRO A 118 -10.19 -15.10 -3.36
CA PRO A 118 -8.77 -14.74 -3.24
C PRO A 118 -8.58 -13.32 -2.71
N GLY A 119 -7.48 -13.06 -1.99
CA GLY A 119 -7.17 -11.72 -1.44
C GLY A 119 -6.53 -10.74 -2.43
N THR A 120 -6.42 -11.13 -3.70
CA THR A 120 -5.82 -10.35 -4.79
C THR A 120 -6.83 -9.36 -5.35
N GLU A 121 -6.44 -8.09 -5.39
CA GLU A 121 -7.32 -6.98 -5.75
C GLU A 121 -6.81 -6.22 -6.97
N PHE A 122 -7.73 -5.57 -7.69
CA PHE A 122 -7.38 -4.60 -8.72
C PHE A 122 -6.93 -3.26 -8.11
N PRO A 123 -6.14 -2.43 -8.83
CA PRO A 123 -5.66 -1.15 -8.31
C PRO A 123 -6.75 -0.22 -7.77
N ASN A 124 -7.91 -0.16 -8.43
CA ASN A 124 -9.05 0.67 -8.03
C ASN A 124 -9.74 0.22 -6.72
N VAL A 125 -9.53 -1.03 -6.29
CA VAL A 125 -9.99 -1.56 -5.00
C VAL A 125 -8.86 -1.47 -3.99
N PHE A 126 -7.67 -1.96 -4.35
CA PHE A 126 -6.51 -2.01 -3.47
C PHE A 126 -6.12 -0.61 -2.95
N ASN A 127 -6.12 0.41 -3.83
CA ASN A 127 -5.73 1.77 -3.46
C ASN A 127 -6.84 2.56 -2.73
N GLN A 128 -7.96 1.94 -2.36
CA GLN A 128 -8.96 2.60 -1.53
C GLN A 128 -8.45 2.72 -0.10
N MET A 129 -8.48 3.94 0.44
CA MET A 129 -8.00 4.22 1.79
C MET A 129 -8.67 3.33 2.82
N TYR A 130 -7.89 2.88 3.81
CA TYR A 130 -8.44 2.25 4.99
C TYR A 130 -9.24 3.30 5.78
N PRO A 131 -10.52 3.07 6.09
CA PRO A 131 -11.32 4.10 6.73
C PRO A 131 -10.82 4.38 8.15
N SER A 132 -10.69 5.67 8.47
CA SER A 132 -10.22 6.12 9.77
C SER A 132 -11.24 5.88 10.89
N SER A 133 -10.75 5.84 12.13
CA SER A 133 -11.52 5.47 13.33
C SER A 133 -12.80 6.28 13.59
N SER A 134 -12.95 7.49 13.04
CA SER A 134 -14.18 8.29 13.17
C SER A 134 -15.32 7.84 12.25
N THR A 135 -15.02 7.13 11.16
CA THR A 135 -16.02 6.48 10.29
C THR A 135 -16.08 4.97 10.52
N ALA A 136 -15.03 4.36 11.10
CA ALA A 136 -14.95 2.94 11.44
C ALA A 136 -16.08 2.44 12.37
N ALA A 137 -16.59 3.30 13.27
CA ALA A 137 -17.72 2.96 14.13
C ALA A 137 -19.06 2.89 13.38
N ALA A 138 -19.16 3.49 12.18
CA ALA A 138 -20.36 3.52 11.35
C ALA A 138 -20.31 2.50 10.18
N SER A 139 -19.12 2.08 9.75
CA SER A 139 -18.91 1.18 8.60
C SER A 139 -18.61 -0.27 8.95
N GLY A 140 -18.61 -0.66 10.24
CA GLY A 140 -18.41 -2.05 10.64
C GLY A 140 -17.07 -2.61 10.17
N MET A 141 -15.98 -1.85 10.36
CA MET A 141 -14.65 -2.33 9.96
C MET A 141 -13.90 -3.04 11.09
N PRO A 142 -13.19 -4.13 10.77
CA PRO A 142 -12.81 -5.17 11.72
C PRO A 142 -11.28 -5.21 11.83
N LEU A 143 -10.75 -6.07 12.70
CA LEU A 143 -9.34 -6.18 13.11
C LEU A 143 -9.03 -5.29 14.31
N ARG A 144 -9.46 -5.77 15.49
CA ARG A 144 -8.79 -5.48 16.75
C ARG A 144 -7.43 -6.20 16.74
N PRO A 145 -6.41 -5.70 17.44
CA PRO A 145 -5.17 -6.46 17.62
C PRO A 145 -5.46 -7.86 18.13
N GLY A 146 -5.03 -8.89 17.38
CA GLY A 146 -5.38 -10.28 17.66
C GLY A 146 -5.87 -11.05 16.44
N ASP A 147 -6.06 -12.35 16.66
CA ASP A 147 -6.52 -13.34 15.69
C ASP A 147 -7.76 -12.83 14.91
N PRO A 148 -7.82 -12.98 13.57
CA PRO A 148 -9.02 -12.68 12.78
C PRO A 148 -10.23 -13.49 13.27
N ALA A 149 -10.03 -14.63 13.94
CA ALA A 149 -11.06 -15.37 14.66
C ALA A 149 -11.57 -14.66 15.95
N THR A 150 -11.06 -13.49 16.33
CA THR A 150 -11.68 -12.62 17.36
C THR A 150 -12.51 -11.48 16.75
N THR A 151 -12.47 -11.34 15.43
CA THR A 151 -13.19 -10.28 14.68
C THR A 151 -14.53 -10.73 14.13
N ASP A 152 -14.84 -12.01 14.24
CA ASP A 152 -16.16 -12.61 14.06
C ASP A 152 -17.02 -12.58 15.35
N GLY A 153 -16.63 -11.80 16.35
CA GLY A 153 -17.32 -11.76 17.63
C GLY A 153 -17.12 -13.01 18.49
N SER A 154 -16.16 -13.88 18.18
CA SER A 154 -15.63 -14.82 19.17
C SER A 154 -14.90 -14.00 20.25
N HIS A 155 -15.60 -13.85 21.37
CA HIS A 155 -15.00 -13.39 22.61
C HIS A 155 -15.03 -14.58 23.55
N ASP A 156 -13.88 -14.90 24.12
CA ASP A 156 -13.79 -15.68 25.35
C ASP A 156 -14.58 -14.94 26.44
N ALA A 157 -15.87 -15.26 26.56
CA ALA A 157 -16.63 -14.95 27.75
C ALA A 157 -16.20 -15.89 28.88
N GLY A 158 -14.97 -15.67 29.38
CA GLY A 158 -14.42 -16.33 30.56
C GLY A 158 -13.77 -17.68 30.28
N ALA A 159 -12.46 -17.74 30.56
CA ALA A 159 -11.69 -18.95 30.87
C ALA A 159 -11.94 -20.18 29.97
N TRP A 160 -11.12 -20.35 28.91
CA TRP A 160 -10.77 -21.63 28.29
C TRP A 160 -11.90 -22.68 28.24
N ALA A 161 -13.08 -22.29 27.77
CA ALA A 161 -14.18 -23.23 27.56
C ALA A 161 -14.08 -23.80 26.15
N GLN A 162 -13.68 -25.07 26.05
CA GLN A 162 -13.89 -25.87 24.84
C GLN A 162 -15.38 -25.84 24.45
N GLY A 163 -15.73 -25.11 23.39
CA GLY A 163 -17.00 -25.33 22.70
C GLY A 163 -17.61 -24.13 21.99
N ALA A 164 -18.01 -24.41 20.74
CA ALA A 164 -18.95 -23.69 19.88
C ALA A 164 -18.42 -22.48 19.09
N TRP A 165 -17.82 -22.77 17.94
CA TRP A 165 -17.90 -21.92 16.76
C TRP A 165 -19.36 -21.54 16.47
N ASP A 166 -19.67 -20.25 16.47
CA ASP A 166 -20.98 -19.72 16.07
C ASP A 166 -20.85 -19.09 14.68
N GLU A 167 -21.16 -19.88 13.64
CA GLU A 167 -21.15 -19.46 12.22
C GLU A 167 -22.06 -18.24 11.93
N THR A 168 -22.90 -17.81 12.88
CA THR A 168 -23.86 -16.72 12.68
C THR A 168 -23.42 -15.35 13.20
N LYS A 169 -22.21 -15.23 13.77
CA LYS A 169 -21.74 -13.99 14.44
C LYS A 169 -20.63 -13.19 13.75
N GLY A 170 -20.18 -13.56 12.56
CA GLY A 170 -19.28 -12.71 11.79
C GLY A 170 -19.98 -11.45 11.30
N ALA A 171 -19.65 -10.26 11.82
CA ALA A 171 -19.91 -9.04 11.07
C ALA A 171 -19.18 -9.19 9.72
N PRO A 172 -19.87 -9.12 8.57
CA PRO A 172 -19.21 -9.35 7.29
C PRO A 172 -18.15 -8.26 7.10
N PHE A 173 -16.90 -8.65 6.87
CA PHE A 173 -15.88 -7.74 6.36
C PHE A 173 -16.44 -7.08 5.10
N THR A 174 -16.39 -5.75 5.03
CA THR A 174 -16.94 -4.98 3.89
C THR A 174 -15.87 -4.29 3.05
N TRP A 175 -14.59 -4.44 3.40
CA TRP A 175 -13.50 -3.69 2.81
C TRP A 175 -12.35 -4.55 2.33
N ASN A 176 -11.80 -4.14 1.19
CA ASN A 176 -10.83 -4.88 0.39
C ASN A 176 -9.54 -4.12 0.08
N GLY A 177 -9.43 -2.83 0.40
CA GLY A 177 -8.23 -2.04 0.12
C GLY A 177 -6.97 -2.54 0.86
N ALA A 178 -5.87 -1.80 0.74
CA ALA A 178 -4.65 -2.08 1.50
C ALA A 178 -4.64 -1.38 2.88
N VAL A 179 -4.29 -2.14 3.93
CA VAL A 179 -4.35 -1.64 5.31
C VAL A 179 -3.21 -0.65 5.51
N GLY A 180 -3.53 0.47 6.16
CA GLY A 180 -2.56 1.52 6.46
C GLY A 180 -2.50 2.63 5.41
N LEU A 181 -3.15 2.51 4.25
CA LEU A 181 -3.17 3.57 3.24
C LEU A 181 -3.64 4.90 3.83
N THR A 182 -2.79 5.92 3.73
CA THR A 182 -3.10 7.29 4.15
C THR A 182 -2.77 8.26 3.04
N THR A 183 -3.49 9.38 3.01
CA THR A 183 -3.12 10.49 2.16
C THR A 183 -1.97 11.23 2.80
N GLU A 184 -1.05 11.70 1.97
CA GLU A 184 -0.04 12.67 2.37
C GLU A 184 -0.44 14.06 1.85
N VAL A 185 -0.14 15.06 2.66
CA VAL A 185 -0.20 16.46 2.26
C VAL A 185 1.23 16.97 2.20
N THR A 186 1.78 17.02 0.99
CA THR A 186 3.18 17.33 0.72
C THR A 186 3.56 18.78 0.99
N ASN A 187 2.62 19.71 0.82
CA ASN A 187 2.84 21.13 1.00
C ASN A 187 1.84 21.66 2.01
N ILE A 188 2.29 22.13 3.17
CA ILE A 188 1.47 22.81 4.18
C ILE A 188 2.17 24.10 4.58
N VAL A 189 1.44 25.21 4.55
CA VAL A 189 1.93 26.53 4.98
C VAL A 189 0.86 27.22 5.83
N ASN A 190 1.30 28.08 6.75
CA ASN A 190 0.37 28.84 7.57
C ASN A 190 -0.12 30.06 6.79
N ILE A 191 -1.43 30.32 6.83
CA ILE A 191 -2.01 31.55 6.29
C ILE A 191 -1.88 32.61 7.38
N THR A 192 -1.14 33.68 7.08
CA THR A 192 -0.89 34.77 8.02
C THR A 192 -1.90 35.91 7.86
N GLN A 193 -2.43 36.12 6.65
CA GLN A 193 -3.47 37.09 6.35
C GLN A 193 -4.26 36.60 5.13
N ILE A 194 -5.57 36.90 5.07
CA ILE A 194 -6.38 36.59 3.89
C ILE A 194 -7.36 37.72 3.62
N SER A 195 -7.43 38.15 2.36
CA SER A 195 -8.29 39.26 1.97
C SER A 195 -8.95 39.01 0.63
N GLU A 196 -10.15 39.55 0.48
CA GLU A 196 -10.91 39.52 -0.77
C GLU A 196 -10.98 40.93 -1.38
N SER A 197 -10.77 41.02 -2.69
CA SER A 197 -11.04 42.22 -3.49
C SER A 197 -11.82 41.84 -4.73
N GLY A 198 -13.12 42.14 -4.75
CA GLY A 198 -14.02 41.67 -5.80
C GLY A 198 -14.32 40.19 -5.60
N ASN A 199 -13.96 39.34 -6.57
CA ASN A 199 -13.99 37.87 -6.45
C ASN A 199 -12.59 37.28 -6.27
N THR A 200 -11.55 38.12 -6.15
CA THR A 200 -10.18 37.64 -6.04
C THR A 200 -9.80 37.61 -4.56
N VAL A 201 -9.60 36.41 -4.04
CA VAL A 201 -9.04 36.21 -2.70
C VAL A 201 -7.53 36.10 -2.81
N THR A 202 -6.82 36.78 -1.92
CA THR A 202 -5.37 36.71 -1.78
C THR A 202 -5.03 36.25 -0.38
N ALA A 203 -4.39 35.08 -0.28
CA ALA A 203 -3.89 34.52 0.97
C ALA A 203 -2.38 34.76 1.06
N MET A 204 -1.96 35.38 2.16
CA MET A 204 -0.56 35.57 2.52
C MET A 204 -0.10 34.43 3.41
N THR A 205 1.09 33.92 3.14
CA THR A 205 1.64 32.71 3.77
C THR A 205 2.97 33.01 4.44
N ASP A 206 3.32 32.24 5.46
CA ASP A 206 4.61 32.34 6.15
C ASP A 206 5.79 31.90 5.27
N MET A 207 5.54 30.97 4.34
CA MET A 207 6.51 30.49 3.35
C MET A 207 5.80 30.12 2.03
N PRO A 208 6.52 30.04 0.89
CA PRO A 208 5.90 29.74 -0.39
C PRO A 208 5.19 28.38 -0.38
N LEU A 209 3.92 28.35 -0.80
CA LEU A 209 3.11 27.12 -0.88
C LEU A 209 3.70 26.06 -1.83
N GLY A 210 4.56 26.45 -2.77
CA GLY A 210 5.24 25.52 -3.68
C GLY A 210 4.34 24.88 -4.74
N LEU A 211 3.11 25.40 -4.92
CA LEU A 211 2.17 24.96 -5.95
C LEU A 211 2.10 25.99 -7.10
N PRO A 212 2.05 25.55 -8.37
CA PRO A 212 1.96 26.45 -9.52
C PRO A 212 0.55 27.03 -9.71
N VAL A 213 0.44 28.10 -10.52
CA VAL A 213 -0.85 28.60 -11.00
C VAL A 213 -1.57 27.49 -11.77
N GLY A 214 -2.86 27.29 -11.49
CA GLY A 214 -3.69 26.21 -12.01
C GLY A 214 -3.77 24.97 -11.11
N ALA A 215 -2.93 24.85 -10.07
CA ALA A 215 -3.02 23.77 -9.10
C ALA A 215 -4.19 23.97 -8.13
N GLN A 216 -4.68 22.87 -7.55
CA GLN A 216 -5.66 22.90 -6.46
C GLN A 216 -4.97 23.17 -5.12
N VAL A 217 -5.60 23.98 -4.27
CA VAL A 217 -5.20 24.26 -2.89
C VAL A 217 -6.38 24.01 -1.95
N ASN A 218 -6.13 23.37 -0.82
CA ASN A 218 -7.09 23.22 0.26
C ASN A 218 -6.81 24.26 1.35
N ILE A 219 -7.82 25.03 1.74
CA ILE A 219 -7.75 26.02 2.82
C ILE A 219 -8.62 25.54 3.97
N ALA A 220 -8.05 25.52 5.18
CA ALA A 220 -8.80 25.10 6.37
C ALA A 220 -8.41 25.93 7.60
N ARG A 221 -9.35 25.97 8.56
CA ARG A 221 -9.23 26.67 9.85
C ARG A 221 -9.04 28.19 9.75
N VAL A 222 -9.40 28.80 8.63
CA VAL A 222 -9.60 30.25 8.56
C VAL A 222 -10.88 30.59 9.34
N THR A 223 -10.83 31.67 10.14
CA THR A 223 -11.91 32.10 11.04
C THR A 223 -13.22 32.29 10.29
N GLU A 224 -13.16 32.97 9.15
CA GLU A 224 -14.30 33.21 8.29
C GLU A 224 -14.54 31.98 7.40
N ALA A 225 -15.65 31.29 7.66
CA ALA A 225 -15.91 29.96 7.11
C ALA A 225 -15.92 29.92 5.57
N GLY A 226 -16.27 31.03 4.91
CA GLY A 226 -16.33 31.13 3.45
C GLY A 226 -14.98 30.99 2.76
N TYR A 227 -13.86 31.23 3.44
CA TYR A 227 -12.53 31.00 2.88
C TYR A 227 -12.07 29.54 2.97
N ASN A 228 -12.77 28.68 3.72
CA ASN A 228 -12.38 27.26 3.84
C ASN A 228 -12.96 26.44 2.69
N GLY A 229 -12.14 25.62 2.05
CA GLY A 229 -12.54 24.81 0.91
C GLY A 229 -11.38 24.48 -0.04
N GLN A 230 -11.74 23.92 -1.19
CA GLN A 230 -10.80 23.62 -2.27
C GLN A 230 -10.95 24.65 -3.39
N PHE A 231 -9.83 25.22 -3.83
CA PHE A 231 -9.81 26.28 -4.83
C PHE A 231 -8.69 26.08 -5.84
N THR A 232 -8.84 26.65 -7.03
CA THR A 232 -7.79 26.69 -8.05
C THR A 232 -6.94 27.95 -7.88
N ILE A 233 -5.62 27.80 -7.79
CA ILE A 233 -4.69 28.93 -7.73
C ILE A 233 -4.73 29.70 -9.06
N THR A 234 -5.03 30.99 -9.01
CA THR A 234 -5.07 31.89 -10.17
C THR A 234 -3.88 32.83 -10.26
N GLY A 235 -3.14 33.01 -9.17
CA GLY A 235 -1.94 33.86 -9.15
C GLY A 235 -0.99 33.52 -8.00
N LEU A 236 0.29 33.84 -8.20
CA LEU A 236 1.35 33.78 -7.19
C LEU A 236 2.02 35.14 -7.11
N GLY A 237 2.43 35.56 -5.93
CA GLY A 237 3.08 36.86 -5.75
C GLY A 237 3.73 37.03 -4.39
N THR A 238 4.00 38.29 -4.07
CA THR A 238 4.49 38.73 -2.76
C THR A 238 3.64 39.91 -2.30
N GLY A 239 3.25 39.90 -1.03
CA GLY A 239 2.53 40.99 -0.39
C GLY A 239 3.28 41.52 0.84
N THR A 240 2.95 42.74 1.25
CA THR A 240 3.49 43.34 2.46
C THR A 240 2.69 42.88 3.68
N ASN A 241 3.33 42.17 4.60
CA ASN A 241 2.71 41.70 5.83
C ASN A 241 2.45 42.84 6.83
N SER A 242 1.71 42.54 7.91
CA SER A 242 1.36 43.49 8.97
C SER A 242 2.55 44.13 9.70
N THR A 243 3.76 43.55 9.58
CA THR A 243 5.01 44.09 10.12
C THR A 243 5.85 44.86 9.10
N GLY A 244 5.38 45.01 7.86
CA GLY A 244 6.06 45.72 6.77
C GLY A 244 7.09 44.88 6.00
N GLY A 245 7.21 43.58 6.28
CA GLY A 245 8.04 42.63 5.53
C GLY A 245 7.33 42.10 4.28
N GLN A 246 8.10 41.63 3.29
CA GLN A 246 7.53 40.95 2.12
C GLN A 246 7.32 39.46 2.44
N SER A 247 6.12 38.96 2.18
CA SER A 247 5.74 37.56 2.40
C SER A 247 5.08 36.98 1.14
N PRO A 248 5.25 35.67 0.87
CA PRO A 248 4.66 35.03 -0.29
C PRO A 248 3.13 35.01 -0.23
N THR A 249 2.50 35.19 -1.38
CA THR A 249 1.04 35.15 -1.53
C THR A 249 0.62 34.22 -2.67
N PHE A 250 -0.57 33.66 -2.55
CA PHE A 250 -1.30 33.06 -3.65
C PHE A 250 -2.71 33.66 -3.72
N SER A 251 -3.30 33.63 -4.91
CA SER A 251 -4.65 34.12 -5.15
C SER A 251 -5.52 33.04 -5.79
N TYR A 252 -6.82 33.10 -5.54
CA TYR A 252 -7.84 32.27 -6.18
C TYR A 252 -9.12 33.08 -6.42
N THR A 253 -10.05 32.52 -7.20
CA THR A 253 -11.36 33.14 -7.45
C THR A 253 -12.41 32.55 -6.53
N ASP A 254 -13.08 33.40 -5.76
CA ASP A 254 -14.22 33.00 -4.94
C ASP A 254 -15.51 32.91 -5.79
N PRO A 255 -16.27 31.81 -5.70
CA PRO A 255 -17.60 31.72 -6.30
C PRO A 255 -18.64 32.64 -5.64
N VAL A 256 -18.43 33.11 -4.40
CA VAL A 256 -19.37 33.96 -3.65
C VAL A 256 -18.66 35.24 -3.21
N THR A 257 -19.19 36.41 -3.58
CA THR A 257 -18.57 37.70 -3.24
C THR A 257 -18.93 38.21 -1.86
N GLY A 258 -18.02 38.97 -1.25
CA GLY A 258 -18.34 39.83 -0.10
C GLY A 258 -18.01 39.20 1.24
N ILE A 259 -17.04 38.29 1.28
CA ILE A 259 -16.47 37.75 2.49
C ILE A 259 -15.63 38.86 3.15
N ALA A 260 -15.86 39.11 4.44
CA ALA A 260 -15.11 40.14 5.16
C ALA A 260 -13.60 39.83 5.10
N ALA A 261 -12.77 40.85 4.90
CA ALA A 261 -11.32 40.69 4.97
C ALA A 261 -10.90 40.31 6.41
N ASP A 262 -10.19 39.20 6.57
CA ASP A 262 -9.59 38.82 7.85
C ASP A 262 -8.12 39.27 7.86
N ALA A 263 -7.92 40.51 8.34
CA ALA A 263 -6.61 41.16 8.38
C ALA A 263 -5.71 40.70 9.55
N GLY A 264 -6.18 39.76 10.39
CA GLY A 264 -5.44 39.22 11.52
C GLY A 264 -4.68 37.92 11.19
N PRO A 265 -3.82 37.42 12.11
CA PRO A 265 -3.25 36.08 11.99
C PRO A 265 -4.39 35.07 12.02
N THR A 266 -4.80 34.63 10.84
CA THR A 266 -5.73 33.51 10.70
C THR A 266 -5.04 32.27 11.23
N GLY A 267 -5.64 31.54 12.17
CA GLY A 267 -5.12 30.23 12.59
C GLY A 267 -5.25 29.14 11.51
N GLY A 268 -5.39 29.55 10.25
CA GLY A 268 -5.66 28.71 9.10
C GLY A 268 -4.40 28.31 8.36
N PHE A 269 -4.52 27.27 7.56
CA PHE A 269 -3.44 26.75 6.73
C PHE A 269 -3.92 26.54 5.31
N ALA A 270 -2.99 26.70 4.37
CA ALA A 270 -3.16 26.32 2.98
C ALA A 270 -2.31 25.09 2.73
N SER A 271 -2.85 24.15 1.96
CA SER A 271 -2.13 22.94 1.64
C SER A 271 -2.37 22.45 0.22
N SER A 272 -1.48 21.58 -0.27
CA SER A 272 -1.83 20.72 -1.40
C SER A 272 -3.07 19.88 -1.05
N LEU A 273 -3.77 19.41 -2.09
CA LEU A 273 -4.79 18.40 -1.87
C LEU A 273 -4.12 17.14 -1.29
N PRO A 274 -4.79 16.43 -0.38
CA PRO A 274 -4.35 15.10 0.04
C PRO A 274 -4.17 14.20 -1.19
N VAL A 275 -3.00 13.56 -1.33
CA VAL A 275 -2.68 12.63 -2.43
C VAL A 275 -2.33 11.26 -1.86
N GLU A 276 -2.81 10.21 -2.53
CA GLU A 276 -2.36 8.84 -2.31
C GLU A 276 -1.02 8.64 -3.03
N ASP A 277 0.09 8.70 -2.31
CA ASP A 277 1.44 8.46 -2.85
C ASP A 277 2.06 7.16 -2.32
N GLY A 278 1.22 6.31 -1.71
CA GLY A 278 1.60 5.03 -1.15
C GLY A 278 2.19 5.10 0.24
N HIS A 279 2.30 6.28 0.86
CA HIS A 279 2.58 6.35 2.28
C HIS A 279 1.52 5.59 3.09
N VAL A 280 1.97 4.92 4.15
CA VAL A 280 1.06 4.24 5.07
C VAL A 280 1.30 4.62 6.52
N ASP A 281 0.24 4.55 7.32
CA ASP A 281 0.33 4.57 8.78
C ASP A 281 0.75 3.17 9.28
N PRO A 282 1.97 3.00 9.78
CA PRO A 282 2.43 1.72 10.26
C PRO A 282 1.63 1.21 11.45
N ARG A 283 0.99 2.07 12.24
CA ARG A 283 0.20 1.63 13.40
C ARG A 283 -0.92 0.71 12.98
N GLN A 284 -1.66 1.08 11.94
CA GLN A 284 -2.75 0.25 11.43
C GLN A 284 -2.24 -1.10 10.93
N ILE A 285 -1.11 -1.10 10.21
CA ILE A 285 -0.51 -2.35 9.70
C ILE A 285 -0.06 -3.26 10.85
N MET A 286 0.60 -2.70 11.87
CA MET A 286 1.08 -3.46 13.02
C MET A 286 -0.10 -3.95 13.87
N ASP A 287 -1.07 -3.09 14.16
CA ASP A 287 -2.26 -3.43 14.96
C ASP A 287 -3.07 -4.55 14.30
N VAL A 288 -3.19 -4.52 12.97
CA VAL A 288 -3.96 -5.50 12.20
C VAL A 288 -3.16 -6.78 11.89
N GLY A 289 -1.87 -6.64 11.58
CA GLY A 289 -1.05 -7.75 11.11
C GLY A 289 -0.53 -8.66 12.21
N VAL A 290 -0.33 -8.13 13.43
CA VAL A 290 0.14 -8.90 14.59
C VAL A 290 -0.92 -9.91 15.02
N MET A 291 -0.50 -11.14 15.33
CA MET A 291 -1.39 -12.26 15.70
C MET A 291 -2.40 -12.69 14.62
N ASN A 292 -2.26 -12.20 13.39
CA ASN A 292 -3.18 -12.45 12.30
C ASN A 292 -2.64 -13.49 11.29
N GLY A 293 -1.59 -14.23 11.67
CA GLY A 293 -1.08 -15.34 10.86
C GLY A 293 -2.13 -16.45 10.69
N ASN A 294 -2.38 -16.88 9.45
CA ASN A 294 -3.38 -17.89 9.13
C ASN A 294 -2.76 -19.09 8.37
N ILE A 295 -3.26 -20.31 8.59
CA ILE A 295 -2.88 -21.48 7.79
C ILE A 295 -4.14 -22.12 7.17
N PRO A 296 -4.20 -22.28 5.83
CA PRO A 296 -3.23 -21.80 4.84
C PRO A 296 -3.11 -20.27 4.81
N ALA A 297 -1.94 -19.78 4.39
CA ALA A 297 -1.77 -18.35 4.13
C ALA A 297 -2.78 -17.84 3.09
N PRO A 298 -3.08 -16.52 3.05
CA PRO A 298 -4.10 -15.95 2.17
C PRO A 298 -4.00 -16.43 0.73
N LEU A 299 -5.11 -16.88 0.16
CA LEU A 299 -5.13 -17.39 -1.19
C LEU A 299 -4.75 -16.29 -2.19
N ILE A 300 -3.80 -16.61 -3.08
CA ILE A 300 -3.46 -15.79 -4.23
C ILE A 300 -4.08 -16.43 -5.47
N ALA A 301 -4.86 -15.68 -6.24
CA ALA A 301 -5.30 -16.14 -7.55
C ALA A 301 -5.29 -15.01 -8.58
N ILE A 302 -4.53 -15.24 -9.64
CA ILE A 302 -4.36 -14.29 -10.75
C ILE A 302 -4.68 -15.00 -12.07
N ASP A 303 -4.76 -14.27 -13.16
CA ASP A 303 -4.86 -14.83 -14.50
C ASP A 303 -3.48 -14.85 -15.17
N GLU A 304 -3.26 -15.76 -16.11
CA GLU A 304 -2.11 -15.67 -17.03
C GLU A 304 -2.07 -14.27 -17.64
N ASP A 305 -0.86 -13.73 -17.80
CA ASP A 305 -0.52 -12.37 -18.25
C ASP A 305 -0.60 -11.27 -17.20
N ASP A 306 -1.15 -11.51 -16.02
CA ASP A 306 -1.27 -10.48 -14.99
C ASP A 306 0.09 -10.02 -14.48
N GLU A 307 0.17 -8.72 -14.18
CA GLU A 307 1.22 -8.15 -13.35
C GLU A 307 0.77 -8.13 -11.90
N PHE A 308 1.43 -8.94 -11.09
CA PHE A 308 1.10 -9.12 -9.68
C PHE A 308 2.14 -8.46 -8.78
N PHE A 309 1.67 -7.57 -7.90
CA PHE A 309 2.46 -6.88 -6.88
C PHE A 309 2.05 -7.36 -5.49
N LEU A 310 2.94 -8.10 -4.82
CA LEU A 310 2.71 -8.59 -3.46
C LEU A 310 3.56 -7.80 -2.47
N THR A 311 2.93 -7.05 -1.57
CA THR A 311 3.65 -6.36 -0.50
C THR A 311 3.63 -7.18 0.78
N LEU A 312 4.80 -7.61 1.24
CA LEU A 312 5.00 -8.25 2.54
C LEU A 312 5.46 -7.21 3.55
N THR A 313 4.77 -7.11 4.69
CA THR A 313 5.22 -6.37 5.88
C THR A 313 5.55 -7.33 7.01
N ASN A 314 6.78 -7.33 7.52
CA ASN A 314 7.13 -8.14 8.68
C ASN A 314 6.73 -7.38 9.96
N VAL A 315 5.70 -7.86 10.66
CA VAL A 315 5.16 -7.25 11.88
C VAL A 315 5.79 -7.83 13.16
N GLY A 316 6.66 -8.84 13.02
CA GLY A 316 7.28 -9.55 14.12
C GLY A 316 6.34 -10.52 14.84
N MET A 317 6.83 -11.11 15.92
CA MET A 317 6.15 -12.14 16.70
C MET A 317 5.91 -11.64 18.12
N ILE A 318 4.66 -11.36 18.49
CA ILE A 318 4.34 -10.82 19.83
C ILE A 318 4.31 -11.92 20.90
N MET A 319 3.99 -13.16 20.54
CA MET A 319 4.01 -14.31 21.46
C MET A 319 5.42 -14.85 21.68
N ARG A 320 6.31 -14.62 20.71
CA ARG A 320 7.74 -14.98 20.76
C ARG A 320 8.62 -13.75 20.50
N PRO A 321 8.57 -12.74 21.38
CA PRO A 321 9.32 -11.49 21.20
C PRO A 321 10.84 -11.68 21.32
N ASP A 322 11.28 -12.88 21.72
CA ASP A 322 12.68 -13.31 21.72
C ASP A 322 13.20 -13.68 20.32
N LEU A 323 12.30 -13.87 19.34
CA LEU A 323 12.64 -14.20 17.97
C LEU A 323 12.62 -12.94 17.10
N PHE A 324 13.76 -12.61 16.52
CA PHE A 324 13.93 -11.47 15.61
C PHE A 324 14.06 -11.94 14.16
N GLU A 325 13.15 -12.80 13.73
CA GLU A 325 13.27 -13.44 12.43
C GLU A 325 12.83 -12.52 11.29
N GLN A 326 13.55 -12.67 10.19
CA GLN A 326 13.16 -12.09 8.92
C GLN A 326 12.13 -12.99 8.26
N HIS A 327 11.40 -12.43 7.29
CA HIS A 327 10.53 -13.22 6.42
C HIS A 327 10.77 -12.84 4.96
N THR A 328 10.43 -13.77 4.07
CA THR A 328 10.42 -13.58 2.62
C THR A 328 9.18 -14.22 2.01
N VAL A 329 8.95 -13.97 0.72
CA VAL A 329 8.01 -14.74 -0.09
C VAL A 329 8.76 -15.34 -1.27
N HIS A 330 8.83 -16.67 -1.31
CA HIS A 330 9.32 -17.44 -2.44
C HIS A 330 8.16 -18.16 -3.13
N PHE A 331 8.08 -18.03 -4.46
CA PHE A 331 7.07 -18.66 -5.29
C PHE A 331 7.62 -19.94 -5.91
N HIS A 332 7.07 -21.08 -5.51
CA HIS A 332 7.61 -22.38 -5.87
C HIS A 332 6.98 -22.90 -7.17
N GLY A 333 7.84 -23.20 -8.14
CA GLY A 333 7.44 -23.65 -9.48
C GLY A 333 7.21 -22.52 -10.49
N TYR A 334 7.33 -21.26 -10.06
CA TYR A 334 7.07 -20.10 -10.88
C TYR A 334 8.35 -19.54 -11.53
N PRO A 335 8.37 -19.21 -12.83
CA PRO A 335 9.53 -18.55 -13.43
C PRO A 335 9.60 -17.09 -12.97
N ASN A 336 10.50 -16.78 -12.04
CA ASN A 336 10.66 -15.41 -11.56
C ASN A 336 11.32 -14.53 -12.63
N ALA A 337 10.75 -13.34 -12.86
CA ALA A 337 11.28 -12.37 -13.84
C ALA A 337 12.70 -11.88 -13.47
N SER A 338 13.06 -11.93 -12.19
CA SER A 338 14.38 -11.61 -11.66
C SER A 338 14.63 -12.37 -10.37
N SER A 339 15.89 -12.78 -10.12
CA SER A 339 16.30 -13.39 -8.85
C SER A 339 16.07 -12.47 -7.65
N PHE A 340 15.99 -11.16 -7.88
CA PHE A 340 15.72 -10.16 -6.85
C PHE A 340 14.33 -10.33 -6.19
N TYR A 341 13.35 -10.86 -6.93
CA TYR A 341 11.98 -11.13 -6.44
C TYR A 341 11.75 -12.62 -6.11
N ASP A 342 12.81 -13.43 -6.08
CA ASP A 342 12.68 -14.88 -5.85
C ASP A 342 12.41 -15.23 -4.39
N GLY A 343 12.72 -14.35 -3.44
CA GLY A 343 12.49 -14.60 -2.01
C GLY A 343 13.48 -15.55 -1.34
N VAL A 344 14.47 -16.08 -2.08
CA VAL A 344 15.63 -16.78 -1.51
C VAL A 344 16.59 -15.76 -0.91
N PRO A 345 16.85 -15.78 0.41
CA PRO A 345 17.54 -14.69 1.10
C PRO A 345 18.97 -14.41 0.63
N ASP A 346 19.63 -15.40 0.00
CA ASP A 346 20.99 -15.25 -0.54
C ASP A 346 21.04 -14.42 -1.83
N ALA A 347 19.92 -14.31 -2.56
CA ALA A 347 19.83 -13.67 -3.87
C ALA A 347 18.72 -12.60 -3.97
N SER A 348 17.94 -12.43 -2.90
CA SER A 348 16.79 -11.52 -2.82
C SER A 348 16.76 -10.78 -1.48
N VAL A 349 15.75 -9.94 -1.28
CA VAL A 349 15.60 -9.14 -0.05
C VAL A 349 14.94 -9.96 1.05
N ALA A 350 15.60 -10.07 2.20
CA ALA A 350 15.02 -10.56 3.45
C ALA A 350 14.46 -9.39 4.28
N ILE A 351 13.21 -9.49 4.72
CA ILE A 351 12.48 -8.39 5.35
C ILE A 351 12.62 -8.49 6.86
N ASN A 352 13.33 -7.53 7.46
CA ASN A 352 13.42 -7.37 8.91
C ASN A 352 12.07 -6.96 9.53
N ILE A 353 11.89 -7.21 10.82
CA ILE A 353 10.75 -6.72 11.60
C ILE A 353 10.64 -5.20 11.45
N GLY A 354 9.42 -4.71 11.20
CA GLY A 354 9.15 -3.32 10.88
C GLY A 354 9.61 -2.92 9.48
N GLY A 355 9.90 -3.86 8.59
CA GLY A 355 10.19 -3.62 7.19
C GLY A 355 9.06 -4.09 6.27
N SER A 356 8.97 -3.50 5.08
CA SER A 356 8.15 -4.01 3.99
C SER A 356 8.92 -4.08 2.69
N PHE A 357 8.47 -4.97 1.82
CA PHE A 357 8.99 -5.12 0.47
C PHE A 357 7.88 -5.54 -0.48
N THR A 358 7.85 -4.94 -1.67
CA THR A 358 6.91 -5.29 -2.73
C THR A 358 7.61 -6.16 -3.75
N TYR A 359 7.15 -7.39 -3.86
CA TYR A 359 7.53 -8.32 -4.91
C TYR A 359 6.75 -8.03 -6.19
N TYR A 360 7.37 -8.26 -7.34
CA TYR A 360 6.73 -8.15 -8.65
C TYR A 360 6.82 -9.47 -9.41
N TYR A 361 5.69 -9.86 -9.99
CA TYR A 361 5.55 -11.06 -10.81
C TYR A 361 4.78 -10.75 -12.08
N LEU A 362 5.21 -11.34 -13.19
CA LEU A 362 4.43 -11.42 -14.42
C LEU A 362 4.01 -12.88 -14.57
N ALA A 363 2.72 -13.19 -14.72
CA ALA A 363 2.22 -14.56 -14.84
C ALA A 363 2.42 -15.16 -16.23
N PRO A 364 3.40 -16.06 -16.44
CA PRO A 364 3.68 -16.56 -17.77
C PRO A 364 2.77 -17.73 -18.16
N ASP A 365 2.52 -18.64 -17.20
CA ASP A 365 1.86 -19.92 -17.44
C ASP A 365 0.82 -20.24 -16.36
N ALA A 366 -0.27 -20.85 -16.77
CA ALA A 366 -1.33 -21.34 -15.89
C ALA A 366 -0.89 -22.56 -15.13
N GLY A 367 -1.33 -22.63 -13.88
CA GLY A 367 -0.97 -23.73 -13.02
C GLY A 367 -1.43 -23.56 -11.60
N THR A 368 -1.21 -24.62 -10.83
CA THR A 368 -1.30 -24.61 -9.38
C THR A 368 0.11 -24.55 -8.83
N TYR A 369 0.45 -23.42 -8.23
CA TYR A 369 1.71 -23.14 -7.58
C TYR A 369 1.48 -22.96 -6.09
N PHE A 370 2.54 -22.90 -5.32
CA PHE A 370 2.46 -22.51 -3.92
C PHE A 370 3.58 -21.51 -3.63
N TRP A 371 3.44 -20.80 -2.53
CA TRP A 371 4.41 -19.80 -2.10
C TRP A 371 4.67 -19.98 -0.62
N HIS A 372 5.87 -19.63 -0.16
CA HIS A 372 6.26 -19.84 1.22
C HIS A 372 7.39 -18.91 1.66
N CYS A 373 7.63 -18.83 2.96
CA CYS A 373 8.83 -18.18 3.48
C CYS A 373 10.08 -18.99 3.18
N HIS A 374 11.19 -18.33 2.87
CA HIS A 374 12.48 -18.98 2.63
C HIS A 374 13.54 -18.62 3.70
N ILE A 375 13.12 -17.98 4.80
CA ILE A 375 13.89 -17.88 6.04
C ILE A 375 13.65 -19.14 6.85
N THR A 376 14.73 -19.72 7.40
CA THR A 376 14.71 -20.96 8.21
C THR A 376 13.66 -21.99 7.74
N PRO A 377 13.67 -22.43 6.46
CA PRO A 377 12.52 -23.09 5.83
C PRO A 377 11.93 -24.29 6.60
N PRO A 378 12.73 -25.17 7.25
CA PRO A 378 12.17 -26.26 8.04
C PRO A 378 11.21 -25.80 9.14
N GLU A 379 11.49 -24.66 9.77
CA GLU A 379 10.66 -24.10 10.83
C GLU A 379 9.52 -23.27 10.24
N HIS A 380 9.80 -22.29 9.38
CA HIS A 380 8.77 -21.35 8.89
C HIS A 380 7.70 -22.04 8.04
N LEU A 381 8.05 -22.98 7.15
CA LEU A 381 7.02 -23.72 6.40
C LEU A 381 6.19 -24.61 7.32
N GLN A 382 6.85 -25.33 8.23
CA GLN A 382 6.16 -26.26 9.14
C GLN A 382 5.24 -25.52 10.10
N MET A 383 5.62 -24.32 10.49
CA MET A 383 4.85 -23.45 11.37
C MET A 383 3.75 -22.67 10.65
N GLY A 384 3.63 -22.75 9.32
CA GLY A 384 2.46 -22.26 8.59
C GLY A 384 2.69 -21.19 7.53
N MET A 385 3.93 -20.72 7.33
CA MET A 385 4.27 -19.72 6.30
C MET A 385 4.25 -20.32 4.89
N VAL A 386 3.09 -20.80 4.45
CA VAL A 386 2.85 -21.43 3.16
C VAL A 386 1.43 -21.14 2.69
N GLY A 387 1.29 -20.78 1.42
CA GLY A 387 0.03 -20.46 0.78
C GLY A 387 -0.07 -21.03 -0.63
N GLN A 388 -1.29 -21.06 -1.14
CA GLN A 388 -1.56 -21.52 -2.50
C GLN A 388 -1.58 -20.32 -3.47
N LEU A 389 -1.10 -20.56 -4.70
CA LEU A 389 -1.19 -19.64 -5.82
C LEU A 389 -1.87 -20.37 -7.00
N TYR A 390 -2.99 -19.84 -7.47
CA TYR A 390 -3.62 -20.28 -8.72
C TYR A 390 -3.39 -19.25 -9.83
N VAL A 391 -2.80 -19.69 -10.94
CA VAL A 391 -2.78 -18.91 -12.18
C VAL A 391 -3.83 -19.50 -13.11
N ARG A 392 -4.89 -18.73 -13.36
CA ARG A 392 -6.00 -19.14 -14.21
C ARG A 392 -5.60 -19.04 -15.69
N PRO A 393 -5.96 -20.04 -16.51
CA PRO A 393 -5.59 -20.06 -17.92
C PRO A 393 -6.24 -18.92 -18.69
N ARG A 394 -5.47 -18.28 -19.57
CA ARG A 394 -5.95 -17.29 -20.54
C ARG A 394 -7.10 -17.82 -21.40
N GLN A 395 -7.17 -19.14 -21.60
CA GLN A 395 -8.30 -19.81 -22.25
C GLN A 395 -9.65 -19.51 -21.60
N ASN A 396 -9.70 -19.12 -20.32
CA ASN A 396 -10.94 -18.70 -19.66
C ASN A 396 -11.48 -17.35 -20.17
N ARG A 397 -10.62 -16.56 -20.81
CA ARG A 397 -10.92 -15.20 -21.28
C ARG A 397 -11.17 -15.14 -22.80
N VAL A 398 -11.20 -16.27 -23.51
CA VAL A 398 -11.43 -16.28 -24.96
C VAL A 398 -12.89 -15.90 -25.29
N PRO A 399 -13.13 -15.07 -26.32
CA PRO A 399 -14.49 -14.73 -26.74
C PRO A 399 -15.32 -15.96 -27.11
N SER A 400 -16.62 -15.89 -26.83
CA SER A 400 -17.56 -16.93 -27.25
C SER A 400 -17.54 -17.09 -28.78
N GLY A 401 -17.39 -18.32 -29.26
CA GLY A 401 -17.27 -18.65 -30.67
C GLY A 401 -15.83 -18.89 -31.14
N THR A 402 -14.82 -18.59 -30.33
CA THR A 402 -13.42 -18.94 -30.58
C THR A 402 -13.13 -20.35 -30.08
N THR A 403 -12.46 -21.17 -30.89
CA THR A 403 -12.04 -22.51 -30.43
C THR A 403 -10.84 -22.41 -29.51
N VAL A 404 -10.77 -23.27 -28.48
CA VAL A 404 -9.61 -23.36 -27.59
C VAL A 404 -8.32 -23.64 -28.38
N TYR A 405 -8.41 -24.43 -29.44
CA TYR A 405 -7.27 -24.72 -30.32
C TYR A 405 -6.73 -23.48 -31.03
N SER A 406 -7.60 -22.66 -31.63
CA SER A 406 -7.18 -21.43 -32.29
C SER A 406 -6.58 -20.41 -31.31
N ALA A 407 -7.14 -20.32 -30.10
CA ALA A 407 -6.59 -19.44 -29.06
C ALA A 407 -5.22 -19.92 -28.59
N LEU A 408 -5.03 -21.24 -28.41
CA LEU A 408 -3.74 -21.83 -28.06
C LEU A 408 -2.68 -21.61 -29.15
N GLN A 409 -3.05 -21.72 -30.44
CA GLN A 409 -2.13 -21.40 -31.53
C GLN A 409 -1.69 -19.93 -31.50
N ALA A 410 -2.62 -19.01 -31.21
CA ALA A 410 -2.30 -17.60 -31.07
C ALA A 410 -1.38 -17.34 -29.86
N GLN A 411 -1.60 -18.03 -28.74
CA GLN A 411 -0.71 -17.93 -27.56
C GLN A 411 0.76 -18.23 -27.89
N GLN A 412 1.03 -19.21 -28.76
CA GLN A 412 2.41 -19.57 -29.11
C GLN A 412 3.16 -18.46 -29.88
N SER A 413 2.47 -17.41 -30.34
CA SER A 413 3.09 -16.24 -30.97
C SER A 413 3.16 -15.01 -30.06
N ASP A 414 2.71 -15.07 -28.80
CA ASP A 414 2.90 -13.98 -27.84
C ASP A 414 4.35 -13.90 -27.39
N LEU A 415 5.02 -12.78 -27.70
CA LEU A 415 6.43 -12.56 -27.40
C LEU A 415 6.79 -12.71 -25.92
N ARG A 416 5.83 -12.56 -25.00
CA ARG A 416 6.07 -12.75 -23.56
C ARG A 416 6.20 -14.22 -23.16
N THR A 417 5.57 -15.13 -23.92
CA THR A 417 5.49 -16.56 -23.60
C THR A 417 6.08 -17.46 -24.69
N ALA A 418 6.36 -16.91 -25.87
CA ALA A 418 6.90 -17.65 -27.00
C ALA A 418 8.32 -18.16 -26.67
N CYS A 419 8.51 -19.46 -26.76
CA CYS A 419 9.83 -20.09 -26.74
C CYS A 419 10.56 -19.85 -28.08
N ASN A 420 10.73 -18.59 -28.48
CA ASN A 420 11.45 -18.22 -29.69
C ASN A 420 12.66 -17.35 -29.33
N PRO A 421 13.84 -17.97 -29.10
CA PRO A 421 15.06 -17.23 -28.77
C PRO A 421 15.62 -16.38 -29.94
N SER A 422 14.94 -16.35 -31.10
CA SER A 422 15.33 -15.56 -32.27
C SER A 422 14.47 -14.32 -32.54
N ALA A 423 13.47 -14.05 -31.69
CA ALA A 423 12.57 -12.89 -31.80
C ALA A 423 13.08 -11.66 -31.04
#